data_AF-A0A6G1D3J2-F1
#
_entry.id   AF-A0A6G1D3J2-F1
#
_cell.length_a   1.000
_cell.length_b   1.000
_cell.length_c   1.000
_cell.angle_alpha   90.00
_cell.angle_beta   90.00
_cell.angle_gamma   90.00
#
_symmetry.space_group_name_H-M   'P 1'
#
loop_
_entity.id
_entity.type
_entity.pdbx_description
1 polymer ?
#
loop_
_entity_poly.entity_id
_entity_poly.type
_entity_poly.pdbx_seq_one_letter_code
_entity_poly.pdbx_strand_id
1 'polypeptide(L)'
;MSPSKTILLLAFALVVAAAALPPSAARPNLSGGIIPLPRVLPDPPSRAAPAPVPSPAPSSPAPAQCMPSLAGLVSCIDFLNDYTDKTPMAACCGDFRKLVDEAPICLCHAMDGGDINQMMPEPINVGRLMTALPVACDVPLPLNTLAKCSTEPVPPLTTVPFVPTHP
;
A
#
# COMPACT_ATOMS: atom_id res chain seq x y z
N MET A 1 32.24 20.32 22.46
CA MET A 1 32.79 19.58 21.30
C MET A 1 31.63 19.29 20.36
N SER A 2 31.70 19.78 19.11
CA SER A 2 30.64 19.62 18.09
C SER A 2 31.20 18.81 16.92
N PRO A 3 30.57 17.71 16.48
CA PRO A 3 31.04 16.95 15.34
C PRO A 3 30.67 17.62 14.02
N SER A 4 31.65 17.57 13.12
CA SER A 4 31.78 18.33 11.89
C SER A 4 30.73 18.02 10.82
N LYS A 5 30.06 19.10 10.36
CA LYS A 5 29.30 19.19 9.09
C LYS A 5 30.13 18.83 7.83
N THR A 6 31.45 18.75 7.97
CA THR A 6 32.39 18.54 6.86
C THR A 6 32.35 17.12 6.26
N ILE A 7 31.90 16.12 7.02
CA ILE A 7 31.87 14.72 6.54
C ILE A 7 30.69 14.46 5.60
N LEU A 8 29.56 15.17 5.76
CA LEU A 8 28.36 14.93 4.96
C LEU A 8 28.48 15.46 3.52
N LEU A 9 29.34 16.46 3.28
CA LEU A 9 29.45 17.12 1.98
C LEU A 9 30.27 16.33 0.96
N LEU A 10 31.15 15.42 1.40
CA LEU A 10 32.03 14.66 0.51
C LEU A 10 31.35 13.46 -0.16
N ALA A 11 30.22 12.98 0.36
CA ALA A 11 29.52 11.81 -0.18
C ALA A 11 28.58 12.12 -1.35
N PHE A 12 28.14 13.38 -1.53
CA PHE A 12 27.14 13.74 -2.55
C PHE A 12 27.71 14.05 -3.94
N ALA A 13 29.03 14.04 -4.13
CA ALA A 13 29.67 14.62 -5.31
C ALA A 13 30.07 13.63 -6.44
N LEU A 14 29.72 12.34 -6.39
CA LEU A 14 30.34 11.34 -7.28
C LEU A 14 29.47 10.62 -8.32
N VAL A 15 28.22 11.02 -8.57
CA VAL A 15 27.42 10.36 -9.64
C VAL A 15 26.70 11.36 -10.55
N VAL A 16 27.46 12.23 -11.23
CA VAL A 16 26.97 12.95 -12.42
C VAL A 16 28.09 13.05 -13.45
N ALA A 17 28.10 12.13 -14.42
CA ALA A 17 28.74 12.24 -15.74
C ALA A 17 28.45 10.94 -16.50
N ALA A 18 28.21 10.86 -17.80
CA ALA A 18 27.96 11.82 -18.87
C ALA A 18 27.68 10.95 -20.13
N ALA A 19 27.25 11.63 -21.20
CA ALA A 19 27.27 11.19 -22.61
C ALA A 19 26.17 10.21 -23.05
N ALA A 20 25.14 10.64 -23.79
CA ALA A 20 25.10 11.21 -25.14
C ALA A 20 24.98 10.14 -26.25
N LEU A 21 24.04 10.44 -27.17
CA LEU A 21 23.84 10.00 -28.57
C LEU A 21 22.63 9.07 -28.83
N PRO A 22 21.96 9.11 -30.01
CA PRO A 22 22.08 10.03 -31.17
C PRO A 22 20.73 10.62 -31.70
N PRO A 23 20.76 11.50 -32.73
CA PRO A 23 19.56 12.10 -33.35
C PRO A 23 18.91 11.22 -34.43
N SER A 24 17.58 11.28 -34.50
CA SER A 24 16.79 10.76 -35.63
C SER A 24 16.77 11.79 -36.77
N ALA A 25 17.39 11.48 -37.92
CA ALA A 25 17.02 12.04 -39.23
C ALA A 25 17.72 11.33 -40.41
N ALA A 26 16.96 11.21 -41.50
CA ALA A 26 17.37 10.99 -42.91
C ALA A 26 17.55 9.55 -43.45
N ARG A 27 16.55 9.12 -44.25
CA ARG A 27 16.67 8.25 -45.44
C ARG A 27 17.34 9.08 -46.59
N PRO A 28 18.07 8.52 -47.58
CA PRO A 28 17.50 7.65 -48.62
C PRO A 28 18.40 6.54 -49.23
N ASN A 29 17.70 5.57 -49.85
CA ASN A 29 18.03 4.68 -50.97
C ASN A 29 19.51 4.49 -51.41
N LEU A 30 19.97 3.24 -51.38
CA LEU A 30 20.93 2.76 -52.36
C LEU A 30 20.47 1.43 -52.95
N SER A 31 20.37 1.44 -54.27
CA SER A 31 20.00 0.35 -55.16
C SER A 31 21.14 -0.67 -55.32
N GLY A 32 20.77 -1.92 -55.59
CA GLY A 32 21.55 -2.83 -56.45
C GLY A 32 22.34 -3.92 -55.74
N GLY A 33 22.00 -5.19 -56.03
CA GLY A 33 22.84 -6.33 -55.69
C GLY A 33 22.08 -7.66 -55.66
N ILE A 34 22.02 -8.33 -56.80
CA ILE A 34 21.34 -9.60 -57.07
C ILE A 34 22.09 -10.78 -56.41
N ILE A 35 21.43 -11.61 -55.59
CA ILE A 35 21.80 -13.03 -55.39
C ILE A 35 20.50 -13.87 -55.27
N PRO A 36 20.30 -14.94 -56.06
CA PRO A 36 19.16 -15.83 -55.93
C PRO A 36 19.50 -16.97 -54.96
N LEU A 37 18.79 -17.07 -53.84
CA LEU A 37 18.79 -18.27 -53.00
C LEU A 37 17.34 -18.77 -52.78
N PRO A 38 17.10 -20.09 -52.68
CA PRO A 38 15.76 -20.67 -52.69
C PRO A 38 14.96 -20.28 -51.46
N ARG A 39 13.67 -19.96 -51.66
CA ARG A 39 12.72 -19.66 -50.59
C ARG A 39 12.44 -20.89 -49.74
N VAL A 40 13.00 -20.90 -48.52
CA VAL A 40 12.42 -21.63 -47.39
C VAL A 40 12.17 -20.58 -46.31
N LEU A 41 10.95 -20.04 -46.28
CA LEU A 41 10.49 -19.20 -45.17
C LEU A 41 10.10 -20.12 -44.00
N PRO A 42 10.76 -20.04 -42.84
CA PRO A 42 10.13 -20.42 -41.59
C PRO A 42 9.07 -19.37 -41.22
N ASP A 43 7.89 -19.85 -40.85
CA ASP A 43 6.75 -19.05 -40.34
C ASP A 43 7.19 -18.06 -39.24
N PRO A 44 6.76 -16.79 -39.27
CA PRO A 44 6.99 -15.87 -38.17
C PRO A 44 6.16 -16.33 -36.94
N PRO A 45 6.72 -16.29 -35.71
CA PRO A 45 5.94 -16.55 -34.52
C PRO A 45 4.82 -15.52 -34.40
N SER A 46 3.61 -16.05 -34.31
CA SER A 46 2.37 -15.30 -34.09
C SER A 46 2.57 -14.31 -32.93
N ARG A 47 2.49 -13.01 -33.24
CA ARG A 47 2.61 -11.93 -32.28
C ARG A 47 1.40 -12.02 -31.34
N ALA A 48 1.60 -12.61 -30.16
CA ALA A 48 0.60 -12.62 -29.11
C ALA A 48 0.17 -11.17 -28.84
N ALA A 49 -1.13 -10.90 -28.99
CA ALA A 49 -1.72 -9.61 -28.71
C ALA A 49 -1.45 -9.23 -27.24
N PRO A 50 -1.27 -7.94 -26.92
CA PRO A 50 -1.23 -7.50 -25.53
C PRO A 50 -2.52 -7.92 -24.83
N ALA A 51 -2.41 -8.63 -23.71
CA ALA A 51 -3.54 -8.95 -22.86
C ALA A 51 -4.24 -7.65 -22.41
N PRO A 52 -5.58 -7.62 -22.30
CA PRO A 52 -6.28 -6.48 -21.73
C PRO A 52 -5.80 -6.25 -20.29
N VAL A 53 -5.37 -5.04 -19.99
CA VAL A 53 -5.15 -4.59 -18.61
C VAL A 53 -6.48 -4.74 -17.84
N PRO A 54 -6.49 -5.39 -16.66
CA PRO A 54 -7.71 -5.52 -15.88
C PRO A 54 -8.18 -4.12 -15.44
N SER A 55 -9.45 -3.80 -15.76
CA SER A 55 -10.12 -2.61 -15.25
C SER A 55 -10.13 -2.61 -13.72
N PRO A 56 -10.03 -1.45 -13.06
CA PRO A 56 -10.14 -1.38 -11.61
C PRO A 56 -11.49 -1.94 -11.17
N ALA A 57 -11.47 -2.90 -10.24
CA ALA A 57 -12.68 -3.46 -9.66
C ALA A 57 -13.50 -2.34 -8.98
N PRO A 58 -14.84 -2.42 -9.01
CA PRO A 58 -15.68 -1.46 -8.30
C PRO A 58 -15.33 -1.50 -6.81
N SER A 59 -15.00 -0.34 -6.23
CA SER A 59 -14.79 -0.18 -4.80
C SER A 59 -16.06 -0.60 -4.06
N SER A 60 -15.93 -1.47 -3.05
CA SER A 60 -17.04 -1.79 -2.14
C SER A 60 -17.64 -0.50 -1.57
N PRO A 61 -18.97 -0.43 -1.37
CA PRO A 61 -19.61 0.72 -0.73
C PRO A 61 -18.96 1.03 0.62
N ALA A 62 -18.73 2.31 0.91
CA ALA A 62 -18.19 2.71 2.21
C ALA A 62 -19.16 2.33 3.35
N PRO A 63 -18.64 1.87 4.50
CA PRO A 63 -19.47 1.54 5.66
C PRO A 63 -20.15 2.80 6.23
N ALA A 64 -21.35 2.65 6.78
CA ALA A 64 -22.08 3.75 7.41
C ALA A 64 -21.46 4.21 8.74
N GLN A 65 -20.80 3.29 9.45
CA GLN A 65 -20.06 3.54 10.68
C GLN A 65 -18.94 2.50 10.85
N CYS A 66 -17.91 2.83 11.63
CA CYS A 66 -16.69 2.04 11.71
C CYS A 66 -16.58 1.11 12.92
N MET A 67 -17.34 1.33 13.99
CA MET A 67 -17.23 0.55 15.22
C MET A 67 -17.41 -0.96 15.02
N PRO A 68 -18.43 -1.47 14.28
CA PRO A 68 -18.62 -2.91 14.09
C PRO A 68 -17.42 -3.59 13.43
N SER A 69 -16.78 -2.92 12.46
CA SER A 69 -15.61 -3.46 11.75
C SER A 69 -14.35 -3.42 12.62
N LEU A 70 -14.20 -2.37 13.42
CA LEU A 70 -13.04 -2.18 14.30
C LEU A 70 -13.10 -3.03 15.58
N ALA A 71 -14.29 -3.43 16.03
CA ALA A 71 -14.49 -4.24 17.23
C ALA A 71 -13.76 -5.61 17.16
N GLY A 72 -13.55 -6.15 15.96
CA GLY A 72 -12.79 -7.39 15.77
C GLY A 72 -11.32 -7.30 16.22
N LEU A 73 -10.75 -6.09 16.29
CA LEU A 73 -9.38 -5.89 16.77
C LEU A 73 -9.22 -6.14 18.27
N VAL A 74 -10.31 -6.33 19.03
CA VAL A 74 -10.24 -6.76 20.44
C VAL A 74 -9.49 -8.08 20.58
N SER A 75 -9.65 -9.00 19.63
CA SER A 75 -8.90 -10.27 19.62
C SER A 75 -7.39 -10.10 19.37
N CYS A 76 -6.94 -8.91 18.99
CA CYS A 76 -5.54 -8.59 18.74
C CYS A 76 -4.84 -7.90 19.90
N ILE A 77 -5.54 -7.48 20.96
CA ILE A 77 -5.00 -6.59 22.01
C ILE A 77 -3.71 -7.14 22.63
N ASP A 78 -3.68 -8.42 23.00
CA ASP A 78 -2.49 -9.03 23.60
C ASP A 78 -1.27 -8.91 22.67
N PHE A 79 -1.44 -9.26 21.39
CA PHE A 79 -0.38 -9.11 20.40
C PHE A 79 -0.02 -7.64 20.17
N LEU A 80 -0.97 -6.71 20.24
CA LEU A 80 -0.72 -5.29 20.03
C LEU A 80 0.05 -4.67 21.19
N ASN A 81 -0.16 -5.13 22.42
CA ASN A 81 0.41 -4.53 23.62
C ASN A 81 1.65 -5.28 24.15
N ASP A 82 1.82 -6.56 23.81
CA ASP A 82 3.02 -7.33 24.17
C ASP A 82 4.06 -7.32 23.03
N TYR A 83 5.23 -6.75 23.29
CA TYR A 83 6.35 -6.68 22.34
C TYR A 83 7.14 -7.99 22.22
N THR A 84 6.94 -8.91 23.17
CA THR A 84 7.56 -10.22 23.19
C THR A 84 6.84 -11.20 22.26
N ASP A 85 5.52 -11.08 22.14
CA ASP A 85 4.69 -11.95 21.31
C ASP A 85 4.91 -11.73 19.81
N LYS A 86 5.50 -12.71 19.13
CA LYS A 86 5.78 -12.61 17.70
C LYS A 86 4.63 -13.07 16.81
N THR A 87 3.67 -13.80 17.37
CA THR A 87 2.60 -14.44 16.60
C THR A 87 1.24 -14.09 17.19
N PRO A 88 0.35 -13.44 16.43
CA PRO A 88 -1.02 -13.18 16.86
C PRO A 88 -1.84 -14.48 16.87
N MET A 89 -2.90 -14.51 17.68
CA MET A 89 -3.88 -15.60 17.63
C MET A 89 -4.56 -15.65 16.25
N ALA A 90 -4.92 -16.84 15.78
CA ALA A 90 -5.58 -17.02 14.48
C ALA A 90 -6.86 -16.17 14.34
N ALA A 91 -7.65 -16.02 15.42
CA ALA A 91 -8.82 -15.15 15.46
C ALA A 91 -8.46 -13.69 15.13
N CYS A 92 -7.41 -13.14 15.75
CA CYS A 92 -6.93 -11.79 15.45
C CYS A 92 -6.63 -11.57 13.96
N CYS A 93 -5.93 -12.51 13.31
CA CYS A 93 -5.67 -12.38 11.88
C CYS A 93 -6.92 -12.53 11.01
N GLY A 94 -7.86 -13.37 11.43
CA GLY A 94 -9.17 -13.49 10.77
C GLY A 94 -9.94 -12.17 10.81
N ASP A 95 -10.04 -11.58 11.99
CA ASP A 95 -10.75 -10.32 12.22
C ASP A 95 -10.05 -9.14 11.53
N PHE A 96 -8.72 -9.08 11.57
CA PHE A 96 -7.95 -8.05 10.86
C PHE A 96 -8.12 -8.14 9.34
N ARG A 97 -8.07 -9.35 8.76
CA ARG A 97 -8.32 -9.55 7.33
C ARG A 97 -9.72 -9.09 6.94
N LYS A 98 -10.73 -9.47 7.73
CA LYS A 98 -12.10 -9.04 7.50
C LYS A 98 -12.25 -7.51 7.52
N LEU A 99 -11.59 -6.83 8.47
CA LEU A 99 -11.58 -5.37 8.52
C LEU A 99 -10.93 -4.75 7.27
N VAL A 100 -9.79 -5.28 6.83
CA VAL A 100 -9.08 -4.80 5.62
C VAL A 100 -9.91 -5.03 4.34
N ASP A 101 -10.57 -6.18 4.23
CA ASP A 101 -11.31 -6.56 3.03
C ASP A 101 -12.66 -5.83 2.93
N GLU A 102 -13.38 -5.69 4.05
CA GLU A 102 -14.75 -5.19 4.06
C GLU A 102 -14.85 -3.70 4.40
N ALA A 103 -13.95 -3.17 5.24
CA ALA A 103 -14.02 -1.80 5.74
C ALA A 103 -12.64 -1.13 5.88
N PRO A 104 -11.81 -1.12 4.82
CA PRO A 104 -10.43 -0.61 4.88
C PRO A 104 -10.34 0.87 5.28
N ILE A 105 -11.35 1.68 4.98
CA ILE A 105 -11.39 3.10 5.37
C ILE A 105 -11.51 3.28 6.89
N CYS A 106 -12.05 2.29 7.61
CA CYS A 106 -12.19 2.38 9.06
C CYS A 106 -10.85 2.28 9.80
N LEU A 107 -9.80 1.75 9.15
CA LEU A 107 -8.44 1.78 9.68
C LEU A 107 -7.90 3.21 9.88
N CYS A 108 -8.50 4.22 9.25
CA CYS A 108 -8.17 5.62 9.51
C CYS A 108 -8.33 6.00 10.99
N HIS A 109 -9.32 5.42 11.70
CA HIS A 109 -9.47 5.63 13.14
C HIS A 109 -8.35 4.99 13.96
N ALA A 110 -7.62 4.06 13.35
CA ALA A 110 -6.53 3.33 13.99
C ALA A 110 -5.13 3.85 13.63
N MET A 111 -5.06 4.95 12.88
CA MET A 111 -3.82 5.65 12.56
C MET A 111 -3.44 6.65 13.66
N ASP A 112 -2.24 7.21 13.55
CA ASP A 112 -1.79 8.29 14.42
C ASP A 112 -2.75 9.49 14.31
N GLY A 113 -3.23 9.98 15.45
CA GLY A 113 -4.28 11.01 15.53
C GLY A 113 -5.72 10.51 15.35
N GLY A 114 -5.93 9.20 15.17
CA GLY A 114 -7.24 8.57 15.20
C GLY A 114 -7.77 8.33 16.61
N ASP A 115 -8.97 7.74 16.70
CA ASP A 115 -9.77 7.62 17.92
C ASP A 115 -10.11 6.17 18.30
N ILE A 116 -9.45 5.17 17.69
CA ILE A 116 -9.68 3.75 17.99
C ILE A 116 -9.52 3.40 19.46
N ASN A 117 -8.59 4.06 20.16
CA ASN A 117 -8.32 3.82 21.57
C ASN A 117 -9.52 4.13 22.47
N GLN A 118 -10.46 4.97 22.00
CA GLN A 118 -11.69 5.30 22.74
C GLN A 118 -12.69 4.14 22.76
N MET A 119 -12.53 3.17 21.88
CA MET A 119 -13.41 2.00 21.77
C MET A 119 -12.79 0.73 22.34
N MET A 120 -11.47 0.71 22.48
CA MET A 120 -10.77 -0.45 22.99
C MET A 120 -10.90 -0.53 24.51
N PRO A 121 -10.94 -1.74 25.08
CA PRO A 121 -10.86 -1.94 26.53
C PRO A 121 -9.62 -1.30 27.15
N GLU A 122 -8.51 -1.28 26.40
CA GLU A 122 -7.25 -0.65 26.76
C GLU A 122 -6.63 -0.01 25.50
N PRO A 123 -5.85 1.08 25.62
CA PRO A 123 -5.12 1.63 24.49
C PRO A 123 -4.25 0.57 23.81
N ILE A 124 -4.32 0.52 22.48
CA ILE A 124 -3.53 -0.38 21.66
C ILE A 124 -2.30 0.33 21.11
N ASN A 125 -1.22 -0.41 20.88
CA ASN A 125 -0.10 0.13 20.10
C ASN A 125 -0.48 0.24 18.61
N VAL A 126 -0.91 1.43 18.19
CA VAL A 126 -1.23 1.75 16.79
C VAL A 126 -0.06 1.54 15.84
N GLY A 127 1.18 1.76 16.29
CA GLY A 127 2.38 1.47 15.50
C GLY A 127 2.51 -0.02 15.18
N ARG A 128 2.24 -0.89 16.17
CA ARG A 128 2.27 -2.35 16.00
C ARG A 128 1.10 -2.84 15.16
N LEU A 129 -0.07 -2.24 15.30
CA LEU A 129 -1.23 -2.48 14.43
C LEU A 129 -0.91 -2.17 12.97
N MET A 130 -0.19 -1.08 12.71
CA MET A 130 0.12 -0.64 11.34
C MET A 130 1.37 -1.29 10.74
N THR A 131 2.28 -1.83 11.55
CA THR A 131 3.57 -2.35 11.07
C THR A 131 3.77 -3.84 11.29
N ALA A 132 3.43 -4.35 12.49
CA ALA A 132 3.70 -5.74 12.84
C ALA A 132 2.54 -6.67 12.50
N LEU A 133 1.29 -6.23 12.74
CA LEU A 133 0.11 -7.06 12.48
C LEU A 133 -0.06 -7.42 10.99
N PRO A 134 0.13 -6.50 10.02
CA PRO A 134 0.02 -6.82 8.60
C PRO A 134 1.01 -7.90 8.16
N VAL A 135 2.24 -7.79 8.66
CA VAL A 135 3.32 -8.74 8.37
C VAL A 135 3.05 -10.10 9.04
N ALA A 136 2.63 -10.09 10.31
CA ALA A 136 2.39 -11.33 11.05
C ALA A 136 1.16 -12.11 10.55
N CYS A 137 0.16 -11.41 10.01
CA CYS A 137 -1.05 -12.01 9.47
C CYS A 137 -1.01 -12.27 7.97
N ASP A 138 0.04 -11.84 7.27
CA ASP A 138 0.13 -11.84 5.80
C ASP A 138 -1.06 -11.13 5.14
N VAL A 139 -1.44 -9.98 5.69
CA VAL A 139 -2.56 -9.16 5.21
C VAL A 139 -2.01 -7.78 4.86
N PRO A 140 -1.86 -7.44 3.56
CA PRO A 140 -1.32 -6.15 3.16
C PRO A 140 -2.27 -5.01 3.55
N LEU A 141 -1.71 -3.92 4.07
CA LEU A 141 -2.50 -2.72 4.35
C LEU A 141 -2.96 -2.04 3.06
N PRO A 142 -4.19 -1.50 3.03
CA PRO A 142 -4.73 -0.80 1.87
C PRO A 142 -4.19 0.65 1.83
N LEU A 143 -2.92 0.83 1.50
CA LEU A 143 -2.21 2.13 1.56
C LEU A 143 -2.88 3.23 0.73
N ASN A 144 -3.46 2.85 -0.40
CA ASN A 144 -4.25 3.72 -1.27
C ASN A 144 -5.55 4.19 -0.59
N THR A 145 -6.19 3.35 0.22
CA THR A 145 -7.33 3.76 1.06
C THR A 145 -6.87 4.61 2.24
N LEU A 146 -5.78 4.24 2.91
CA LEU A 146 -5.24 5.00 4.04
C LEU A 146 -4.75 6.41 3.63
N ALA A 147 -4.25 6.58 2.41
CA ALA A 147 -3.86 7.90 1.90
C ALA A 147 -5.04 8.89 1.86
N LYS A 148 -6.27 8.39 1.85
CA LYS A 148 -7.49 9.20 1.82
C LYS A 148 -7.95 9.67 3.20
N CYS A 149 -7.40 9.14 4.29
CA CYS A 149 -7.84 9.45 5.66
C CYS A 149 -7.82 10.96 5.99
N SER A 150 -6.93 11.73 5.36
CA SER A 150 -6.83 13.19 5.57
C SER A 150 -7.53 14.02 4.51
N THR A 151 -8.00 13.41 3.41
CA THR A 151 -8.56 14.13 2.26
C THR A 151 -10.05 13.84 2.04
N GLU A 152 -10.53 12.69 2.51
CA GLU A 152 -11.93 12.29 2.41
C GLU A 152 -12.54 12.12 3.81
N PRO A 153 -13.85 12.39 3.97
CA PRO A 153 -14.54 12.13 5.23
C PRO A 153 -14.46 10.63 5.57
N VAL A 154 -13.94 10.33 6.76
CA VAL A 154 -13.98 8.98 7.33
C VAL A 154 -15.36 8.78 7.98
N PRO A 155 -16.06 7.66 7.74
CA PRO A 155 -17.32 7.37 8.43
C PRO A 155 -17.11 7.42 9.95
N PRO A 156 -18.06 7.93 10.74
CA PRO A 156 -17.87 8.02 12.18
C PRO A 156 -17.74 6.63 12.82
N LEU A 157 -17.16 6.56 14.02
CA LEU A 157 -17.15 5.31 14.80
C LEU A 157 -18.56 4.79 15.04
N THR A 158 -19.48 5.64 15.47
CA THR A 158 -20.87 5.33 15.76
C THR A 158 -21.81 6.31 15.09
N THR A 159 -23.02 5.87 14.72
CA THR A 159 -24.06 6.76 14.18
C THR A 159 -24.68 7.68 15.22
N VAL A 160 -24.44 7.43 16.51
CA VAL A 160 -24.91 8.26 17.62
C VAL A 160 -23.78 9.21 18.03
N PRO A 161 -24.01 10.53 18.12
CA PRO A 161 -23.05 11.43 18.74
C PRO A 161 -22.78 10.98 20.17
N PHE A 162 -21.51 10.88 20.57
CA PHE A 162 -21.16 10.79 22.00
C PHE A 162 -21.59 12.10 22.66
N VAL A 163 -22.78 12.12 23.25
CA VAL A 163 -23.16 13.16 24.21
C VAL A 163 -22.50 12.76 25.53
N PRO A 164 -21.45 13.46 26.01
CA PRO A 164 -20.89 13.18 27.31
C PRO A 164 -22.00 13.42 28.34
N THR A 165 -22.57 12.33 28.84
CA THR A 165 -23.55 12.39 29.92
C THR A 165 -22.74 12.34 31.21
N HIS A 166 -22.40 13.51 31.75
CA HIS A 166 -22.00 13.59 33.15
C HIS A 166 -22.72 14.77 33.83
N PRO A 167 -23.24 14.58 35.05
CA PRO A 167 -23.87 15.65 35.85
C PRO A 167 -22.88 16.73 36.28
#